data_AF-A0A2R7LXM6-F1
#
_entry.id   AF-A0A2R7LXM6-F1
#
_cell.length_a   1.000
_cell.length_b   1.000
_cell.length_c   1.000
_cell.angle_alpha   90.00
_cell.angle_beta   90.00
_cell.angle_gamma   90.00
#
_symmetry.space_group_name_H-M   'P 1'
#
loop_
_entity.id
_entity.type
_entity.pdbx_description
1 polymer ?
#
loop_
_entity_poly.entity_id
_entity_poly.type
_entity_poly.pdbx_seq_one_letter_code
_entity_poly.pdbx_strand_id
1 'polypeptide(L)'
;DRNRTSYITPELIRKNSLNNNDWEKNFKDQDFGFIKIDIDLSDLEVLVLGINPSKNNPYEEKVIKAYWTKWLTEMKIKHFEIKNADLPSNMDKIIKDFISKN
;
A
#
# COMPACT_ATOMS: atom_id res chain seq x y z
N ASP A 1 4.24 1.20 21.99
CA ASP A 1 3.10 0.92 21.09
C ASP A 1 3.25 1.71 19.81
N ARG A 2 3.21 1.06 18.64
CA ARG A 2 3.32 1.69 17.31
C ARG A 2 1.98 1.54 16.60
N ASN A 3 1.54 2.51 15.81
CA ASN A 3 0.25 2.46 15.10
C ASN A 3 0.27 1.54 13.87
N ARG A 4 0.80 0.33 14.05
CA ARG A 4 0.98 -0.67 13.01
C ARG A 4 -0.08 -1.75 13.13
N THR A 5 -0.65 -2.14 12.00
CA THR A 5 -1.76 -3.11 11.94
C THR A 5 -1.42 -4.24 10.96
N SER A 6 -2.11 -5.37 11.04
CA SER A 6 -2.01 -6.43 10.02
C SER A 6 -2.97 -6.23 8.84
N TYR A 7 -3.85 -5.24 8.94
CA TYR A 7 -4.88 -4.94 7.95
C TYR A 7 -5.19 -3.44 7.93
N ILE A 8 -5.84 -2.98 6.87
CA ILE A 8 -6.32 -1.61 6.72
C ILE A 8 -7.78 -1.62 6.27
N THR A 9 -8.61 -0.76 6.87
CA THR A 9 -10.02 -0.59 6.50
C THR A 9 -10.37 0.89 6.39
N PRO A 10 -11.45 1.25 5.67
CA PRO A 10 -11.93 2.63 5.62
C PRO A 10 -12.21 3.22 7.01
N GLU A 11 -12.69 2.39 7.94
CA GLU A 11 -12.95 2.79 9.32
C GLU A 11 -11.65 3.14 10.06
N LEU A 12 -10.60 2.33 9.91
CA LEU A 12 -9.29 2.63 10.51
C LEU A 12 -8.72 3.94 9.96
N ILE A 13 -8.80 4.16 8.65
CA ILE A 13 -8.34 5.40 8.01
C ILE A 13 -9.05 6.62 8.61
N ARG A 14 -10.37 6.55 8.78
CA ARG A 14 -11.16 7.63 9.39
C ARG A 14 -10.82 7.82 10.87
N LYS A 15 -10.78 6.75 11.66
CA LYS A 15 -10.51 6.80 13.11
C LYS A 15 -9.14 7.42 13.40
N ASN A 16 -8.18 7.20 12.52
CA ASN A 16 -6.79 7.63 12.68
C ASN A 16 -6.50 8.98 12.02
N SER A 17 -7.52 9.72 11.57
CA SER A 17 -7.35 11.02 10.91
C SER A 17 -6.43 10.97 9.68
N LEU A 18 -6.53 9.87 8.93
CA LEU A 18 -5.83 9.65 7.66
C LEU A 18 -6.71 10.00 6.45
N ASN A 19 -7.82 10.71 6.67
CA ASN A 19 -8.81 11.09 5.66
C ASN A 19 -8.95 12.62 5.51
N ASN A 20 -7.87 13.36 5.75
CA ASN A 20 -7.81 14.82 5.64
C ASN A 20 -6.49 15.27 5.00
N ASN A 21 -6.29 16.57 4.81
CA ASN A 21 -5.08 17.11 4.17
C ASN A 21 -3.77 16.82 4.95
N ASP A 22 -3.85 16.60 6.26
CA ASP A 22 -2.68 16.34 7.11
C ASP A 22 -2.34 14.84 7.20
N TRP A 23 -3.03 13.98 6.45
CA TRP A 23 -2.88 12.52 6.55
C TRP A 23 -1.43 12.05 6.41
N GLU A 24 -0.63 12.65 5.52
CA GLU A 24 0.78 12.24 5.32
C GLU A 24 1.65 12.53 6.53
N LYS A 25 1.43 13.69 7.14
CA LYS A 25 2.13 14.11 8.36
C LYS A 25 1.72 13.18 9.50
N ASN A 26 0.43 12.95 9.68
CA ASN A 26 -0.10 12.02 10.69
C ASN A 26 0.45 10.59 10.48
N PHE A 27 0.49 10.13 9.23
CA PHE A 27 1.01 8.81 8.84
C PHE A 27 2.46 8.63 9.31
N LYS A 28 3.32 9.63 9.06
CA LYS A 28 4.75 9.60 9.42
C LYS A 28 4.98 9.81 10.91
N ASP A 29 4.41 10.88 11.47
CA ASP A 29 4.63 11.29 12.87
C ASP A 29 4.20 10.21 13.87
N GLN A 30 3.17 9.43 13.52
CA GLN A 30 2.59 8.40 14.38
C GLN A 30 3.01 6.97 13.99
N ASP A 31 3.94 6.80 13.04
CA ASP A 31 4.44 5.51 12.50
C ASP A 31 3.29 4.54 12.11
N PHE A 32 2.33 5.04 11.33
CA PHE A 32 1.31 4.19 10.73
C PHE A 32 1.92 3.30 9.65
N GLY A 33 1.42 2.08 9.53
CA GLY A 33 1.86 1.13 8.51
C GLY A 33 1.47 -0.30 8.85
N PHE A 34 1.93 -1.25 8.04
CA PHE A 34 1.76 -2.66 8.39
C PHE A 34 2.82 -3.11 9.40
N ILE A 35 2.49 -4.15 10.18
CA ILE A 35 3.45 -4.82 11.05
C ILE A 35 4.55 -5.43 10.19
N LYS A 36 5.81 -5.08 10.47
CA LYS A 36 6.96 -5.69 9.81
C LYS A 36 7.25 -7.07 10.40
N ILE A 37 7.80 -7.96 9.58
CA ILE A 37 8.33 -9.25 10.01
C ILE A 37 9.85 -9.22 9.90
N ASP A 38 10.55 -10.03 10.69
CA ASP A 38 12.01 -10.07 10.71
C ASP A 38 12.54 -11.11 9.72
N ILE A 39 12.30 -10.86 8.43
CA ILE A 39 12.70 -11.72 7.31
C ILE A 39 13.27 -10.85 6.20
N ASP A 40 14.37 -11.26 5.59
CA ASP A 40 14.89 -10.59 4.41
C ASP A 40 14.12 -11.02 3.15
N LEU A 41 13.43 -10.08 2.50
CA LEU A 41 12.67 -10.30 1.27
C LEU A 41 13.33 -9.59 0.07
N SER A 42 14.65 -9.34 0.12
CA SER A 42 15.36 -8.61 -0.95
C SER A 42 15.37 -9.26 -2.32
N ASP A 43 15.02 -10.54 -2.39
CA ASP A 43 14.95 -11.34 -3.62
C ASP A 43 13.49 -11.62 -4.04
N LEU A 44 12.52 -11.05 -3.33
CA LEU A 44 11.12 -11.10 -3.70
C LEU A 44 10.75 -9.89 -4.57
N GLU A 45 9.94 -10.12 -5.60
CA GLU A 45 9.24 -9.09 -6.35
C GLU A 45 7.73 -9.17 -6.08
N VAL A 46 7.06 -8.03 -5.94
CA VAL A 46 5.64 -8.01 -5.54
C VAL A 46 4.79 -7.14 -6.47
N LEU A 47 3.74 -7.73 -7.04
CA LEU A 47 2.70 -7.00 -7.76
C LEU A 47 1.39 -7.05 -6.95
N VAL A 48 0.94 -5.90 -6.43
CA VAL A 48 -0.34 -5.76 -5.74
C VAL A 48 -1.39 -5.27 -6.73
N LEU A 49 -2.46 -6.05 -6.91
CA LEU A 49 -3.53 -5.75 -7.86
C LEU A 49 -4.85 -5.52 -7.16
N GLY A 50 -5.69 -4.67 -7.75
CA GLY A 50 -7.08 -4.52 -7.33
C GLY A 50 -7.27 -3.73 -6.04
N ILE A 51 -6.41 -2.75 -5.74
CA ILE A 51 -6.67 -1.87 -4.60
C ILE A 51 -7.96 -1.07 -4.86
N ASN A 52 -8.92 -1.18 -3.96
CA ASN A 52 -10.28 -0.67 -4.13
C ASN A 52 -10.62 0.34 -3.02
N PRO A 53 -10.23 1.62 -3.17
CA PRO A 53 -10.49 2.64 -2.17
C PRO A 53 -11.98 3.00 -2.10
N SER A 54 -12.44 3.45 -0.93
CA SER A 54 -13.76 4.06 -0.81
C SER A 54 -13.91 5.28 -1.72
N LYS A 55 -14.95 5.29 -2.56
CA LYS A 55 -15.27 6.43 -3.46
C LYS A 55 -15.59 7.73 -2.73
N ASN A 56 -15.95 7.64 -1.45
CA ASN A 56 -16.35 8.79 -0.63
C ASN A 56 -15.18 9.43 0.12
N ASN A 57 -13.95 8.92 -0.05
CA ASN A 57 -12.76 9.42 0.63
C ASN A 57 -11.62 9.64 -0.39
N PRO A 58 -11.32 10.89 -0.77
CA PRO A 58 -10.32 11.18 -1.81
C PRO A 58 -8.89 10.86 -1.38
N TYR A 59 -8.65 10.56 -0.10
CA TYR A 59 -7.32 10.23 0.43
C TYR A 59 -7.07 8.72 0.51
N GLU A 60 -8.12 7.91 0.48
CA GLU A 60 -8.05 6.48 0.84
C GLU A 60 -7.09 5.68 -0.05
N GLU A 61 -7.11 5.95 -1.35
CA GLU A 61 -6.18 5.32 -2.29
C GLU A 61 -4.72 5.61 -1.93
N LYS A 62 -4.42 6.88 -1.61
CA LYS A 62 -3.07 7.32 -1.27
C LYS A 62 -2.61 6.68 0.04
N VAL A 63 -3.52 6.56 1.01
CA VAL A 63 -3.22 5.91 2.29
C VAL A 63 -2.95 4.42 2.10
N ILE A 64 -3.78 3.70 1.33
CA ILE A 64 -3.56 2.27 1.02
C ILE A 64 -2.21 2.07 0.34
N LYS A 65 -1.89 2.91 -0.65
CA LYS A 65 -0.57 2.90 -1.31
C LYS A 65 0.56 3.18 -0.33
N ALA A 66 0.42 4.14 0.57
CA ALA A 66 1.43 4.46 1.57
C ALA A 66 1.70 3.29 2.53
N TYR A 67 0.65 2.59 2.99
CA TYR A 67 0.77 1.39 3.82
C TYR A 67 1.57 0.29 3.12
N TRP A 68 1.22 -0.04 1.87
CA TRP A 68 1.92 -1.05 1.07
C TRP A 68 3.35 -0.65 0.76
N THR A 69 3.57 0.56 0.24
CA THR A 69 4.91 1.08 -0.10
C THR A 69 5.83 1.06 1.11
N LYS A 70 5.37 1.54 2.28
CA LYS A 70 6.16 1.52 3.51
C LYS A 70 6.53 0.10 3.90
N TRP A 71 5.58 -0.84 3.91
CA TRP A 71 5.86 -2.22 4.29
C TRP A 71 6.83 -2.89 3.31
N LEU A 72 6.57 -2.83 2.01
CA LEU A 72 7.42 -3.43 0.99
C LEU A 72 8.86 -2.89 1.06
N THR A 73 8.99 -1.57 1.27
CA THR A 73 10.30 -0.91 1.45
C THR A 73 10.99 -1.37 2.74
N GLU A 74 10.27 -1.42 3.87
CA GLU A 74 10.82 -1.87 5.15
C GLU A 74 11.21 -3.36 5.14
N MET A 75 10.57 -4.15 4.28
CA MET A 75 10.91 -5.56 4.00
C MET A 75 12.06 -5.74 3.00
N LYS A 76 12.67 -4.65 2.53
CA LYS A 76 13.77 -4.61 1.54
C LYS A 76 13.41 -5.14 0.14
N ILE A 77 12.14 -5.23 -0.21
CA ILE A 77 11.69 -5.65 -1.55
C ILE A 77 12.14 -4.60 -2.57
N LYS A 78 12.94 -5.01 -3.55
CA LYS A 78 13.59 -4.09 -4.50
C LYS A 78 12.66 -3.64 -5.63
N HIS A 79 11.74 -4.52 -6.05
CA HIS A 79 10.81 -4.25 -7.13
C HIS A 79 9.38 -4.58 -6.70
N PHE A 80 8.52 -3.57 -6.74
CA PHE A 80 7.10 -3.76 -6.53
C PHE A 80 6.27 -2.74 -7.31
N GLU A 81 5.06 -3.16 -7.69
CA GLU A 81 4.07 -2.29 -8.31
C GLU A 81 2.71 -2.44 -7.60
N ILE A 82 1.97 -1.34 -7.46
CA ILE A 82 0.63 -1.31 -6.83
C ILE A 82 -0.37 -0.73 -7.82
N LYS A 83 -1.40 -1.50 -8.18
CA LYS A 83 -2.41 -1.14 -9.19
C LYS A 83 -3.83 -1.09 -8.63
N ASN A 84 -4.57 -0.04 -8.99
CA ASN A 84 -5.96 0.17 -8.59
C ASN A 84 -6.92 -0.84 -9.23
N ALA A 85 -8.10 -1.00 -8.63
CA ALA A 85 -9.19 -1.85 -9.13
C ALA A 85 -9.92 -1.28 -10.36
N ASP A 86 -9.77 0.01 -10.66
CA ASP A 86 -10.16 0.62 -11.93
C ASP A 86 -9.18 0.18 -13.04
N LEU A 87 -9.17 -1.13 -13.26
CA LEU A 87 -8.19 -1.85 -14.05
C LEU A 87 -8.45 -1.60 -15.54
N PRO A 88 -7.41 -1.33 -16.34
CA PRO A 88 -7.56 -1.34 -17.79
C PRO A 88 -7.97 -2.75 -18.24
N SER A 89 -8.67 -2.83 -19.38
CA SER A 89 -9.17 -4.07 -20.00
C SER A 89 -8.12 -5.15 -20.29
N ASN A 90 -6.84 -4.91 -19.98
CA ASN A 90 -5.71 -5.75 -20.32
C ASN A 90 -4.83 -6.06 -19.10
N MET A 91 -5.42 -6.69 -18.08
CA MET A 91 -4.71 -7.18 -16.90
C MET A 91 -3.55 -8.10 -17.27
N ASP A 92 -3.78 -9.00 -18.23
CA ASP A 92 -2.78 -9.95 -18.69
C ASP A 92 -1.50 -9.27 -19.16
N LYS A 93 -1.63 -8.12 -19.84
CA LYS A 93 -0.47 -7.32 -20.23
C LYS A 93 0.27 -6.76 -19.02
N ILE A 94 -0.42 -6.21 -18.03
CA ILE A 94 0.23 -5.66 -16.83
C ILE A 94 1.04 -6.75 -16.11
N ILE A 95 0.46 -7.94 -15.95
CA ILE A 95 1.14 -9.07 -15.29
C ILE A 95 2.34 -9.53 -16.14
N LYS A 96 2.16 -9.68 -17.46
CA LYS A 96 3.26 -10.07 -18.37
C LYS A 96 4.38 -9.04 -18.37
N ASP A 97 4.06 -7.76 -18.45
CA ASP A 97 5.03 -6.66 -18.45
C ASP A 97 5.79 -6.62 -17.11
N PHE A 98 5.13 -6.92 -15.99
CA PHE A 98 5.78 -7.00 -14.69
C PHE A 98 6.79 -8.17 -14.63
N ILE A 99 6.37 -9.37 -15.06
CA ILE A 99 7.22 -10.58 -15.01
C ILE A 99 8.37 -10.51 -16.03
N SER A 100 8.12 -9.93 -17.21
CA SER A 100 9.07 -9.94 -18.33
C SER A 100 10.09 -8.81 -18.29
N LYS A 101 10.03 -7.92 -17.28
CA LYS A 101 10.99 -6.82 -17.09
C LYS A 101 12.34 -7.26 -16.51
N ASN A 102 12.58 -8.56 -16.42
CA ASN A 102 13.82 -9.18 -15.94
C ASN A 102 14.78 -9.51 -17.09
#